data_AF-A0A7C2KKL6-F1
#
_entry.id   AF-A0A7C2KKL6-F1
#
_cell.length_a   1.000
_cell.length_b   1.000
_cell.length_c   1.000
_cell.angle_alpha   90.00
_cell.angle_beta   90.00
_cell.angle_gamma   90.00
#
_symmetry.space_group_name_H-M   'P 1'
#
loop_
_entity.id
_entity.type
_entity.pdbx_description
1 polymer ?
#
loop_
_entity_poly.entity_id
_entity_poly.type
_entity_poly.pdbx_seq_one_letter_code
_entity_poly.pdbx_strand_id
1 'polypeptide(L)'
;MPKLRTKKSVQKRFSITKNGKVKRNKAFSNHILTKKSRERKRKYRHSVIADPSNSKNIKMMLPYAQYSFRKSLHCVRTCRTTQWWNRLSLTHTIMK
;
A
#
# COMPACT_ATOMS: atom_id res chain seq x y z
N MET A 1 -33.90 5.32 10.39
CA MET A 1 -32.99 6.24 9.70
C MET A 1 -32.09 5.48 8.73
N PRO A 2 -32.15 5.74 7.42
CA PRO A 2 -31.36 5.01 6.43
C PRO A 2 -29.91 5.52 6.37
N LYS A 3 -28.94 4.61 6.59
CA LYS A 3 -27.49 4.91 6.50
C LYS A 3 -26.97 4.64 5.09
N LEU A 4 -26.20 5.57 4.54
CA LEU A 4 -25.52 5.39 3.24
C LEU A 4 -24.59 4.18 3.29
N ARG A 5 -24.71 3.30 2.28
CA ARG A 5 -23.91 2.07 2.14
C ARG A 5 -22.89 2.22 1.03
N THR A 6 -21.67 1.75 1.27
CA THR A 6 -20.61 1.68 0.26
C THR A 6 -20.93 0.61 -0.77
N LYS A 7 -20.82 0.93 -2.07
CA LYS A 7 -20.91 -0.08 -3.12
C LYS A 7 -19.68 -1.00 -3.09
N LYS A 8 -19.87 -2.24 -2.64
CA LYS A 8 -18.78 -3.22 -2.45
C LYS A 8 -18.04 -3.57 -3.73
N SER A 9 -18.72 -3.58 -4.88
CA SER A 9 -18.11 -3.80 -6.18
C SER A 9 -17.04 -2.76 -6.52
N VAL A 10 -17.31 -1.49 -6.21
CA VAL A 10 -16.39 -0.37 -6.42
C VAL A 10 -15.22 -0.45 -5.45
N GLN A 11 -15.50 -0.74 -4.18
CA GLN A 11 -14.47 -0.87 -3.14
C GLN A 11 -13.43 -1.96 -3.46
N LYS A 12 -13.83 -3.06 -4.11
CA LYS A 12 -12.92 -4.14 -4.53
C LYS A 12 -12.03 -3.76 -5.71
N ARG A 13 -12.48 -2.82 -6.57
CA ARG A 13 -11.83 -2.52 -7.86
C ARG A 13 -10.99 -1.24 -7.83
N PHE A 14 -11.37 -0.26 -7.03
CA PHE A 14 -10.75 1.06 -7.00
C PHE A 14 -10.15 1.34 -5.62
N SER A 15 -8.96 1.94 -5.63
CA SER A 15 -8.30 2.44 -4.42
C SER A 15 -8.11 3.94 -4.52
N ILE A 16 -8.22 4.64 -3.40
CA ILE A 16 -7.97 6.08 -3.34
C ILE A 16 -6.54 6.28 -2.84
N THR A 17 -5.74 7.00 -3.62
CA THR A 17 -4.39 7.40 -3.20
C THR A 17 -4.45 8.47 -2.11
N LYS A 18 -3.34 8.69 -1.40
CA LYS A 18 -3.25 9.75 -0.37
C LYS A 18 -3.68 11.13 -0.89
N ASN A 19 -3.41 11.39 -2.18
CA ASN A 19 -3.72 12.66 -2.83
C ASN A 19 -5.18 12.72 -3.36
N GLY A 20 -6.05 11.79 -2.97
CA GLY A 20 -7.45 11.76 -3.40
C GLY A 20 -7.67 11.36 -4.86
N LYS A 21 -6.63 10.91 -5.57
CA LYS A 21 -6.74 10.39 -6.94
C LYS A 21 -7.17 8.92 -6.90
N VAL A 22 -8.07 8.54 -7.81
CA VAL A 22 -8.56 7.17 -7.92
C VAL A 22 -7.58 6.33 -8.73
N LYS A 23 -7.06 5.26 -8.13
CA LYS A 23 -6.15 4.29 -8.75
C LYS A 23 -6.93 3.03 -9.16
N ARG A 24 -6.60 2.51 -10.35
CA ARG A 24 -7.19 1.30 -10.93
C ARG A 24 -6.12 0.43 -11.59
N ASN A 25 -6.45 -0.85 -11.78
CA ASN A 25 -5.68 -1.74 -12.64
C ASN A 25 -6.16 -1.63 -14.10
N LYS A 26 -5.28 -1.93 -15.05
CA LYS A 26 -5.63 -1.97 -16.48
C LYS A 26 -6.38 -3.27 -16.80
N ALA A 27 -7.25 -3.20 -17.79
CA ALA A 27 -7.95 -4.38 -18.31
C ALA A 27 -7.03 -5.19 -19.25
N PHE A 28 -7.50 -6.38 -19.65
CA PHE A 28 -6.90 -7.26 -20.68
C PHE A 28 -5.66 -8.08 -20.27
N SER A 29 -5.37 -8.22 -18.98
CA SER A 29 -4.22 -8.97 -18.44
C SER A 29 -4.46 -10.46 -18.20
N ASN A 30 -5.70 -10.97 -18.30
CA ASN A 30 -6.02 -12.30 -17.76
C ASN A 30 -6.06 -13.40 -18.84
N HIS A 31 -6.72 -13.16 -19.97
CA HIS A 31 -6.91 -14.17 -21.03
C HIS A 31 -6.33 -13.71 -22.37
N ILE A 32 -6.00 -14.68 -23.23
CA ILE A 32 -5.41 -14.48 -24.56
C ILE A 32 -4.15 -13.62 -24.47
N LEU A 33 -3.16 -14.11 -23.73
CA LEU A 33 -1.85 -13.47 -23.54
C LEU A 33 -0.81 -13.91 -24.59
N THR A 34 -1.10 -14.99 -25.32
CA THR A 34 -0.26 -15.58 -26.36
C THR A 34 -0.11 -14.62 -27.54
N LYS A 35 -1.23 -14.09 -28.08
CA LYS A 35 -1.23 -13.15 -29.21
C LYS A 35 -0.76 -11.72 -28.88
N LYS A 36 -0.54 -11.40 -27.61
CA LYS A 36 -0.16 -10.05 -27.16
C LYS A 36 1.36 -9.93 -27.07
N SER A 37 1.92 -8.86 -27.62
CA SER A 37 3.35 -8.58 -27.52
C SER A 37 3.81 -8.46 -26.05
N ARG A 38 5.09 -8.74 -25.79
CA ARG A 38 5.68 -8.67 -24.44
C ARG A 38 5.58 -7.27 -23.85
N GLU A 39 5.78 -6.24 -24.68
CA GLU A 39 5.65 -4.83 -24.30
C GLU A 39 4.24 -4.49 -23.84
N ARG A 40 3.21 -4.92 -24.60
CA ARG A 40 1.80 -4.69 -24.25
C ARG A 40 1.44 -5.35 -22.92
N LYS A 41 1.93 -6.57 -22.67
CA LYS A 41 1.76 -7.27 -21.38
C LYS A 41 2.43 -6.51 -20.23
N ARG A 42 3.64 -5.97 -20.43
CA ARG A 42 4.34 -5.15 -19.42
C ARG A 42 3.54 -3.89 -19.08
N LYS A 43 3.01 -3.19 -20.09
CA LYS A 43 2.17 -1.99 -19.89
C LYS A 43 0.94 -2.29 -19.03
N TYR A 44 0.33 -3.47 -19.13
CA TYR A 44 -0.87 -3.85 -18.35
C TYR A 44 -0.62 -4.13 -16.87
N ARG A 45 0.62 -4.46 -16.47
CA ARG A 45 0.97 -4.72 -15.06
C ARG A 45 0.91 -3.45 -14.20
N HIS A 46 1.15 -2.29 -14.80
CA HIS A 46 1.18 -1.03 -14.07
C HIS A 46 -0.23 -0.47 -13.85
N SER A 47 -0.55 -0.20 -12.59
CA SER A 47 -1.77 0.54 -12.23
C SER A 47 -1.72 1.97 -12.75
N VAL A 48 -2.88 2.54 -13.06
CA VAL A 48 -3.02 3.89 -13.60
C VAL A 48 -4.10 4.65 -12.86
N ILE A 49 -4.04 5.97 -12.96
CA ILE A 49 -5.05 6.87 -12.42
C ILE A 49 -6.31 6.78 -13.30
N ALA A 50 -7.48 6.79 -12.69
CA ALA A 50 -8.75 6.84 -13.42
C ALA A 50 -8.89 8.18 -14.15
N ASP A 51 -9.64 8.17 -15.25
CA ASP A 51 -9.97 9.38 -15.99
C ASP A 51 -10.73 10.38 -15.10
N PRO A 52 -10.47 11.69 -15.21
CA PRO A 52 -11.15 12.71 -14.42
C PRO A 52 -12.67 12.62 -14.52
N SER A 53 -13.23 12.32 -15.70
CA SER A 53 -14.67 12.26 -15.95
C SER A 53 -15.36 11.21 -15.06
N ASN A 54 -14.71 10.06 -14.86
CA ASN A 54 -15.25 8.97 -14.05
C ASN A 54 -14.93 9.12 -12.55
N SER A 55 -13.96 9.96 -12.20
CA SER A 55 -13.46 10.07 -10.83
C SER A 55 -14.51 10.61 -9.84
N LYS A 56 -15.39 11.53 -10.28
CA LYS A 56 -16.47 12.11 -9.46
C LYS A 56 -17.48 11.03 -9.05
N ASN A 57 -17.94 10.25 -10.02
CA ASN A 57 -18.92 9.18 -9.81
C ASN A 57 -18.38 8.10 -8.85
N ILE A 58 -17.11 7.71 -8.99
CA ILE A 58 -16.48 6.70 -8.12
C ILE A 58 -16.40 7.19 -6.66
N LYS A 59 -16.07 8.47 -6.45
CA LYS A 59 -16.00 9.07 -5.10
C LYS A 59 -17.36 9.09 -4.42
N MET A 60 -18.42 9.45 -5.15
CA MET A 60 -19.79 9.44 -4.61
C MET A 60 -20.25 8.05 -4.14
N MET A 61 -19.84 6.98 -4.84
CA MET A 61 -20.20 5.60 -4.47
C MET A 61 -19.44 5.08 -3.24
N LEU A 62 -18.40 5.80 -2.79
CA LEU A 62 -17.52 5.44 -1.70
C LEU A 62 -17.55 6.48 -0.57
N PRO A 63 -18.68 6.61 0.16
CA PRO A 63 -18.88 7.66 1.15
C PRO A 63 -17.87 7.64 2.30
N TYR A 64 -17.29 6.48 2.62
CA TYR A 64 -16.35 6.32 3.75
C TYR A 64 -14.90 6.04 3.33
N ALA A 65 -14.54 6.18 2.05
CA ALA A 65 -13.21 5.79 1.58
C ALA A 65 -12.11 6.84 1.78
N GLN A 66 -12.41 7.93 2.48
CA GLN A 66 -11.46 9.01 2.76
C GLN A 66 -10.61 8.67 4.00
N TYR A 67 -9.29 8.63 3.80
CA TYR A 67 -8.21 8.62 4.80
C TYR A 67 -7.84 7.30 5.48
N SER A 68 -7.01 6.49 4.81
CA SER A 68 -6.11 5.57 5.50
C SER A 68 -4.78 6.28 5.85
N PHE A 69 -4.77 7.06 6.92
CA PHE A 69 -3.52 7.29 7.66
C PHE A 69 -3.29 6.04 8.51
N ARG A 70 -2.69 4.98 7.93
CA ARG A 70 -2.04 3.99 8.79
C ARG A 70 -0.93 4.75 9.48
N LYS A 71 -1.14 5.04 10.77
CA LYS A 71 -0.12 5.46 11.74
C LYS A 71 1.19 4.77 11.36
N SER A 72 2.12 5.55 10.83
CA SER A 72 3.52 5.18 10.95
C SER A 72 3.79 5.06 12.44
N LEU A 73 4.37 3.94 12.79
CA LEU A 73 4.48 3.40 14.13
C LEU A 73 4.97 4.45 15.14
N HIS A 74 4.19 4.62 16.21
CA HIS A 74 4.81 4.68 17.52
C HIS A 74 5.46 3.31 17.76
N CYS A 75 6.73 3.18 17.40
CA CYS A 75 7.67 2.24 18.01
C CYS A 75 9.10 2.66 17.65
N VAL A 76 9.52 3.84 18.13
CA VAL A 76 10.87 3.94 18.69
C VAL A 76 10.64 3.98 20.20
N ARG A 77 10.14 2.85 20.71
CA ARG A 77 10.26 2.55 22.12
C ARG A 77 11.75 2.34 22.32
N THR A 78 12.35 3.36 22.89
CA THR A 78 13.55 3.28 23.68
C THR A 78 13.65 1.95 24.46
N CYS A 79 14.90 1.58 24.74
CA CYS A 79 15.39 0.63 25.74
C CYS A 79 15.84 -0.77 25.30
N ARG A 80 17.16 -0.95 25.46
CA ARG A 80 17.91 -2.13 25.93
C ARG A 80 18.25 -3.24 24.93
N THR A 81 19.32 -3.02 24.17
CA THR A 81 20.38 -4.05 24.01
C THR A 81 21.82 -3.48 24.02
N THR A 82 22.04 -2.17 24.17
CA THR A 82 23.38 -1.59 24.40
C THR A 82 23.84 -1.68 25.86
N GLN A 83 23.78 -2.88 26.46
CA GLN A 83 24.39 -3.14 27.77
C GLN A 83 24.76 -4.63 27.98
N TRP A 84 25.21 -5.31 26.92
CA TRP A 84 25.68 -6.71 27.00
C TRP A 84 26.96 -6.98 26.21
N TRP A 85 27.78 -5.95 25.95
CA TRP A 85 29.11 -6.11 25.34
C TRP A 85 30.26 -5.38 26.07
N ASN A 86 29.99 -4.68 27.19
CA ASN A 86 31.03 -4.10 28.05
C ASN A 86 31.04 -4.75 29.45
N ARG A 87 31.14 -6.10 29.49
CA ARG A 87 31.46 -6.86 30.72
C ARG A 87 32.15 -8.20 30.42
N LEU A 88 33.01 -8.26 29.40
CA LEU A 88 33.82 -9.44 29.04
C LEU A 88 35.19 -9.05 28.43
N SER A 89 35.74 -7.91 28.85
CA SER A 89 37.11 -7.48 28.53
C SER A 89 37.89 -7.07 29.80
N LEU A 90 37.65 -7.80 30.89
CA LEU A 90 38.31 -7.63 32.19
C LEU A 90 38.52 -9.03 32.80
N THR A 91 39.31 -9.87 32.13
CA THR A 91 40.09 -10.99 32.70
C THR A 91 40.79 -11.74 31.56
N HIS A 92 41.96 -11.25 31.13
CA HIS A 92 43.08 -12.08 30.68
C HIS A 92 44.22 -11.15 30.27
N THR A 93 45.45 -11.51 30.64
CA THR A 93 46.73 -10.82 30.38
C THR A 93 47.18 -9.81 31.44
N ILE A 94 47.17 -10.23 32.71
CA ILE A 94 48.27 -9.97 33.64
C ILE A 94 48.66 -11.34 34.22
N MET A 95 49.95 -11.68 34.10
CA MET A 95 50.63 -12.92 34.55
C MET A 95 50.58 -14.14 33.61
N LYS A 96 51.32 -14.06 32.49
CA LYS A 96 52.39 -14.99 32.08
C LYS A 96 52.88 -14.62 30.69
#